data_AF-A0A1I5WN24-F1
#
_entry.id   AF-A0A1I5WN24-F1
#
_cell.length_a   1.000
_cell.length_b   1.000
_cell.length_c   1.000
_cell.angle_alpha   90.00
_cell.angle_beta   90.00
_cell.angle_gamma   90.00
#
_symmetry.space_group_name_H-M   'P 1'
#
loop_
_entity.id
_entity.type
_entity.pdbx_description
1 polymer ?
#
loop_
_entity_poly.entity_id
_entity_poly.type
_entity_poly.pdbx_seq_one_letter_code
_entity_poly.pdbx_strand_id
1 'polypeptide(L)'
;MRSARIVFWLISMLIFAPIVVLNAKAIWRRWKDKQVKSAYVRLALTIIACVIIAVFLLSLYRFTLGYQLPLVMERTIDIFTQRIEGDIDMATYRQMLLDAGLVDVGFRPIPDEDLKEAGFVKGEKYSVAISEQAYDNDGDTAIMYARHEGGGRTIYTAVRFKFYDNKWKALEHWVVSQEEVEKMSGIRFLEIKS
;
A
#
# COMPACT_ATOMS: atom_id res chain seq x y z
N MET A 1 3.32 6.15 0.99
CA MET A 1 1.86 6.27 0.66
C MET A 1 1.32 7.64 0.20
N ARG A 2 1.77 8.82 0.70
CA ARG A 2 1.26 10.13 0.20
C ARG A 2 1.54 10.31 -1.29
N SER A 3 2.71 9.89 -1.77
CA SER A 3 3.13 10.02 -3.16
C SER A 3 2.21 9.28 -4.14
N ALA A 4 1.88 8.01 -3.89
CA ALA A 4 0.95 7.24 -4.72
C ALA A 4 -0.47 7.85 -4.73
N ARG A 5 -0.94 8.36 -3.57
CA ARG A 5 -2.21 9.11 -3.49
C ARG A 5 -2.18 10.39 -4.32
N ILE A 6 -1.07 11.14 -4.29
CA ILE A 6 -0.89 12.38 -5.06
C ILE A 6 -0.86 12.08 -6.57
N VAL A 7 -0.11 11.06 -7.00
CA VAL A 7 -0.04 10.64 -8.40
C VAL A 7 -1.43 10.26 -8.91
N PHE A 8 -2.19 9.49 -8.13
CA PHE A 8 -3.54 9.10 -8.52
C PHE A 8 -4.51 10.29 -8.58
N TRP A 9 -4.37 11.25 -7.66
CA TRP A 9 -5.11 12.51 -7.70
C TRP A 9 -4.79 13.34 -8.94
N LEU A 10 -3.52 13.45 -9.31
CA LEU A 10 -3.09 14.18 -10.51
C LEU A 10 -3.64 13.53 -11.78
N ILE A 11 -3.53 12.21 -11.91
CA ILE A 11 -4.09 11.47 -13.06
C ILE A 11 -5.61 11.65 -13.12
N SER A 12 -6.29 11.54 -11.99
CA SER A 12 -7.74 11.75 -11.90
C SER A 12 -8.11 13.16 -12.36
N MET A 13 -7.42 14.20 -11.86
CA MET A 13 -7.66 15.58 -12.25
C MET A 13 -7.44 15.78 -13.75
N LEU A 14 -6.41 15.18 -14.33
CA LEU A 14 -6.06 15.30 -15.75
C LEU A 14 -7.11 14.61 -16.66
N ILE A 15 -7.73 13.53 -16.18
CA ILE A 15 -8.84 12.85 -16.87
C ILE A 15 -10.15 13.66 -16.74
N PHE A 16 -10.48 14.14 -15.54
CA PHE A 16 -11.74 14.85 -15.29
C PHE A 16 -11.77 16.26 -15.87
N ALA A 17 -10.65 17.00 -15.83
CA ALA A 17 -10.59 18.39 -16.27
C ALA A 17 -11.14 18.64 -17.69
N PRO A 18 -10.70 17.93 -18.75
CA PRO A 18 -11.22 18.18 -20.10
C PRO A 18 -12.71 17.83 -20.21
N ILE A 19 -13.17 16.76 -19.55
CA ILE A 19 -14.57 16.33 -19.56
C ILE A 19 -15.46 17.40 -18.92
N VAL A 20 -15.06 17.91 -17.77
CA VAL A 20 -15.80 18.94 -17.03
C VAL A 20 -15.80 20.26 -17.81
N VAL A 21 -14.66 20.72 -18.32
CA VAL A 21 -14.55 22.00 -19.05
C VAL A 21 -15.36 21.99 -20.34
N LEU A 22 -15.27 20.91 -21.14
CA LEU A 22 -15.99 20.81 -22.41
C LEU A 22 -17.51 20.71 -22.20
N ASN A 23 -17.97 19.91 -21.23
CA ASN A 23 -19.39 19.77 -20.95
C ASN A 23 -19.97 21.02 -20.26
N ALA A 24 -19.23 21.67 -19.35
CA ALA A 24 -19.67 22.91 -18.72
C ALA A 24 -19.88 24.03 -19.75
N LYS A 25 -18.92 24.22 -20.68
CA LYS A 25 -19.09 25.20 -21.78
C LYS A 25 -20.30 24.88 -22.65
N ALA A 26 -20.54 23.61 -22.95
CA ALA A 26 -21.66 23.20 -23.79
C ALA A 26 -23.02 23.35 -23.09
N ILE A 27 -23.09 23.09 -21.79
CA ILE A 27 -24.29 23.30 -20.96
C ILE A 27 -24.59 24.79 -20.85
N TRP A 28 -23.57 25.61 -20.58
CA TRP A 28 -23.73 27.06 -20.45
C TRP A 28 -24.28 27.70 -21.75
N ARG A 29 -23.75 27.30 -22.92
CA ARG A 29 -24.27 27.77 -24.21
C ARG A 29 -25.76 27.42 -24.39
N ARG A 30 -26.16 26.17 -24.08
CA ARG A 30 -27.56 25.72 -24.22
C ARG A 30 -28.52 26.39 -23.24
N TRP A 31 -28.05 26.73 -22.03
CA TRP A 31 -28.82 27.55 -21.10
C TRP A 31 -29.03 28.97 -21.63
N LYS A 32 -27.99 29.57 -22.23
CA LYS A 32 -28.11 30.88 -22.89
C LYS A 32 -29.12 30.85 -24.04
N ASP A 33 -29.18 29.74 -24.78
CA ASP A 33 -30.11 29.52 -25.89
C ASP A 33 -31.52 29.08 -25.43
N LYS A 34 -31.85 29.17 -24.13
CA LYS A 34 -33.12 28.77 -23.49
C LYS A 34 -33.53 27.29 -23.71
N GLN A 35 -32.61 26.42 -24.13
CA GLN A 35 -32.86 24.99 -24.32
C GLN A 35 -32.70 24.20 -23.01
N VAL A 36 -33.44 24.60 -21.97
CA VAL A 36 -33.21 24.16 -20.59
C VAL A 36 -33.36 22.64 -20.41
N LYS A 37 -34.37 22.02 -21.04
CA LYS A 37 -34.58 20.56 -20.98
C LYS A 37 -33.39 19.78 -21.55
N SER A 38 -32.84 20.24 -22.69
CA SER A 38 -31.66 19.62 -23.32
C SER A 38 -30.39 19.81 -22.48
N ALA A 39 -30.26 20.95 -21.81
CA ALA A 39 -29.16 21.22 -20.89
C ALA A 39 -29.19 20.26 -19.67
N TYR A 40 -30.36 20.01 -19.07
CA TYR A 40 -30.51 19.06 -17.96
C TYR A 40 -30.19 17.62 -18.35
N VAL A 41 -30.65 17.14 -19.51
CA VAL A 41 -30.32 15.78 -20.00
C VAL A 41 -28.82 15.62 -20.17
N ARG A 42 -28.14 16.63 -20.74
CA ARG A 42 -26.68 16.58 -20.95
C ARG A 42 -25.90 16.65 -19.63
N LEU A 43 -26.39 17.43 -18.67
CA LEU A 43 -25.85 17.49 -17.32
C LEU A 43 -25.98 16.13 -16.63
N ALA A 44 -27.15 15.49 -16.69
CA ALA A 44 -27.37 14.16 -16.14
C ALA A 44 -26.43 13.11 -16.75
N LEU A 45 -26.29 13.09 -18.09
CA LEU A 45 -25.35 12.21 -18.79
C LEU A 45 -23.89 12.44 -18.37
N THR A 46 -23.51 13.71 -18.18
CA THR A 46 -22.15 14.07 -17.74
C THR A 46 -21.90 13.59 -16.32
N ILE A 47 -22.86 13.75 -15.41
CA ILE A 47 -22.76 13.24 -14.03
C ILE A 47 -22.61 11.72 -14.05
N ILE A 48 -23.43 11.00 -14.83
CA ILE A 48 -23.35 9.54 -14.95
C ILE A 48 -21.96 9.12 -15.46
N ALA A 49 -21.46 9.76 -16.53
CA ALA A 49 -20.13 9.47 -17.05
C ALA A 49 -19.03 9.72 -16.01
N CYS A 50 -19.13 10.83 -15.25
CA CYS A 50 -18.20 11.12 -14.17
C CYS A 50 -18.23 10.06 -13.06
N VAL A 51 -19.42 9.58 -12.68
CA VAL A 51 -19.57 8.52 -11.69
C VAL A 51 -18.94 7.21 -12.18
N ILE A 52 -19.18 6.83 -13.44
CA ILE A 52 -18.58 5.62 -14.04
C ILE A 52 -17.05 5.71 -14.02
N ILE A 53 -16.49 6.84 -14.46
CA ILE A 53 -15.03 7.05 -14.46
C ILE A 53 -14.49 7.03 -13.02
N ALA A 54 -15.18 7.66 -12.06
CA ALA A 54 -14.75 7.66 -10.66
C ALA A 54 -14.74 6.24 -10.09
N VAL A 55 -15.76 5.42 -10.35
CA VAL A 55 -15.81 4.02 -9.93
C VAL A 55 -14.67 3.22 -10.56
N PHE A 56 -14.41 3.41 -11.86
CA PHE A 56 -13.30 2.75 -12.55
C PHE A 56 -11.95 3.13 -11.95
N LEU A 57 -11.70 4.41 -11.69
CA LEU A 57 -10.47 4.89 -11.07
C LEU A 57 -10.31 4.34 -9.65
N LEU A 58 -11.37 4.30 -8.84
CA LEU A 58 -11.31 3.70 -7.51
C LEU A 58 -11.01 2.20 -7.56
N SER A 59 -11.58 1.49 -8.54
CA SER A 59 -11.30 0.07 -8.78
C SER A 59 -9.84 -0.13 -9.16
N LEU A 60 -9.32 0.66 -10.10
CA LEU A 60 -7.92 0.61 -10.53
C LEU A 60 -6.96 0.91 -9.37
N TYR A 61 -7.26 1.93 -8.56
CA TYR A 61 -6.48 2.27 -7.38
C TYR A 61 -6.39 1.10 -6.40
N ARG A 62 -7.53 0.49 -6.06
CA ARG A 62 -7.58 -0.69 -5.17
C ARG A 62 -6.84 -1.88 -5.75
N PHE A 63 -6.89 -2.06 -7.06
CA PHE A 63 -6.14 -3.09 -7.76
C PHE A 63 -4.62 -2.85 -7.63
N THR A 64 -4.15 -1.65 -7.96
CA THR A 64 -2.71 -1.32 -7.91
C THR A 64 -2.12 -1.50 -6.51
N LEU A 65 -2.86 -1.14 -5.45
CA LEU A 65 -2.42 -1.29 -4.06
C LEU A 65 -2.14 -2.74 -3.64
N GLY A 66 -2.87 -3.71 -4.20
CA GLY A 66 -2.66 -5.14 -3.91
C GLY A 66 -1.71 -5.81 -4.89
N TYR A 67 -1.58 -5.27 -6.11
CA TYR A 67 -0.79 -5.86 -7.19
C TYR A 67 0.71 -5.58 -7.05
N GLN A 68 1.08 -4.39 -6.56
CA GLN A 68 2.49 -4.02 -6.41
C GLN A 68 3.05 -4.50 -5.08
N LEU A 69 3.91 -5.52 -5.14
CA LEU A 69 4.53 -6.14 -3.96
C LEU A 69 5.22 -5.14 -3.00
N PRO A 70 6.03 -4.16 -3.47
CA PRO A 70 6.64 -3.17 -2.57
C PRO A 70 5.62 -2.34 -1.78
N LEU A 71 4.43 -2.07 -2.34
CA LEU A 71 3.39 -1.31 -1.63
C LEU A 71 2.69 -2.17 -0.58
N VAL A 72 2.51 -3.47 -0.86
CA VAL A 72 1.99 -4.41 0.14
C VAL A 72 3.00 -4.56 1.28
N MET A 73 4.29 -4.64 0.96
CA MET A 73 5.38 -4.64 1.94
C MET A 73 5.39 -3.37 2.81
N GLU A 74 5.36 -2.18 2.21
CA GLU A 74 5.28 -0.90 2.93
C GLU A 74 4.13 -0.93 3.95
N ARG A 75 2.93 -1.32 3.51
CA ARG A 75 1.73 -1.34 4.38
C ARG A 75 1.81 -2.40 5.49
N THR A 76 2.35 -3.58 5.20
CA THR A 76 2.55 -4.63 6.20
C THR A 76 3.53 -4.16 7.27
N ILE A 77 4.63 -3.55 6.84
CA ILE A 77 5.66 -3.06 7.75
C ILE A 77 5.18 -1.84 8.53
N ASP A 78 4.41 -0.91 7.96
CA ASP A 78 3.83 0.21 8.70
C ASP A 78 2.95 -0.25 9.89
N ILE A 79 2.16 -1.32 9.70
CA ILE A 79 1.34 -1.90 10.77
C ILE A 79 2.23 -2.65 11.78
N PHE A 80 3.30 -3.30 11.31
CA PHE A 80 4.28 -3.93 12.20
C PHE A 80 5.05 -2.91 13.05
N THR A 81 5.44 -1.77 12.47
CA THR A 81 6.07 -0.66 13.20
C THR A 81 5.14 -0.17 14.32
N GLN A 82 3.84 -0.02 14.06
CA GLN A 82 2.88 0.32 15.10
C GLN A 82 2.80 -0.74 16.23
N ARG A 83 3.05 -2.02 15.93
CA ARG A 83 3.13 -3.09 16.95
C ARG A 83 4.39 -2.95 17.82
N ILE A 84 5.56 -2.70 17.23
CA ILE A 84 6.82 -2.64 17.99
C ILE A 84 7.00 -1.30 18.74
N GLU A 85 6.50 -0.20 18.18
CA GLU A 85 6.55 1.13 18.81
C GLU A 85 5.37 1.34 19.78
N GLY A 86 4.24 0.69 19.52
CA GLY A 86 3.01 0.81 20.30
C GLY A 86 2.80 -0.31 21.33
N ASP A 87 1.65 -0.26 21.98
CA ASP A 87 1.16 -1.32 22.86
C ASP A 87 0.05 -2.12 22.17
N ILE A 88 0.26 -2.46 20.90
CA ILE A 88 -0.67 -3.26 20.12
C ILE A 88 -0.32 -4.74 20.34
N ASP A 89 -1.26 -5.52 20.86
CA ASP A 89 -1.06 -6.96 21.03
C ASP A 89 -1.06 -7.71 19.69
N MET A 90 -0.58 -8.96 19.72
CA MET A 90 -0.48 -9.81 18.53
C MET A 90 -1.84 -10.06 17.85
N ALA A 91 -2.93 -10.14 18.62
CA ALA A 91 -4.26 -10.40 18.09
C ALA A 91 -4.77 -9.20 17.29
N THR A 92 -4.62 -8.01 17.85
CA THR A 92 -4.98 -6.73 17.22
C THR A 92 -4.13 -6.49 15.98
N TYR A 93 -2.82 -6.73 16.05
CA TYR A 93 -1.91 -6.67 14.91
C TYR A 93 -2.38 -7.56 13.75
N ARG A 94 -2.70 -8.82 14.05
CA ARG A 94 -3.18 -9.77 13.04
C ARG A 94 -4.52 -9.34 12.45
N GLN A 95 -5.44 -8.85 13.29
CA GLN A 95 -6.74 -8.37 12.83
C GLN A 95 -6.60 -7.16 11.91
N MET A 96 -5.76 -6.20 12.25
CA MET A 96 -5.48 -5.03 11.40
C MET A 96 -4.96 -5.43 10.02
N LEU A 97 -4.06 -6.42 9.96
CA LEU A 97 -3.53 -6.95 8.70
C LEU A 97 -4.61 -7.67 7.87
N LEU A 98 -5.48 -8.45 8.52
CA LEU A 98 -6.60 -9.15 7.86
C LEU A 98 -7.62 -8.15 7.30
N ASP A 99 -8.03 -7.17 8.09
CA ASP A 99 -9.00 -6.13 7.69
C ASP A 99 -8.44 -5.27 6.54
N ALA A 100 -7.13 -5.03 6.55
CA ALA A 100 -6.43 -4.33 5.47
C ALA A 100 -6.25 -5.16 4.19
N GLY A 101 -6.58 -6.47 4.24
CA GLY A 101 -6.43 -7.43 3.16
C GLY A 101 -4.96 -7.72 2.81
N LEU A 102 -4.04 -7.53 3.75
CA LEU A 102 -2.59 -7.63 3.55
C LEU A 102 -2.04 -9.03 3.81
N VAL A 103 -2.76 -9.84 4.57
CA VAL A 103 -2.33 -11.18 4.98
C VAL A 103 -3.34 -12.25 4.63
N ASP A 104 -2.87 -13.49 4.57
CA ASP A 104 -3.74 -14.66 4.53
C ASP A 104 -4.21 -15.08 5.93
N VAL A 105 -5.28 -15.88 6.00
CA VAL A 105 -5.76 -16.46 7.28
C VAL A 105 -4.65 -17.28 7.96
N GLY A 106 -3.79 -17.92 7.18
CA GLY A 106 -2.65 -18.69 7.68
C GLY A 106 -1.42 -17.86 8.08
N PHE A 107 -1.50 -16.53 8.11
CA PHE A 107 -0.35 -15.67 8.36
C PHE A 107 0.34 -15.94 9.70
N ARG A 108 1.67 -16.07 9.64
CA ARG A 108 2.54 -16.30 10.78
C ARG A 108 3.31 -15.01 11.14
N PRO A 109 2.88 -14.27 12.18
CA PRO A 109 3.60 -13.09 12.64
C PRO A 109 4.85 -13.47 13.44
N ILE A 110 5.79 -12.54 13.57
CA ILE A 110 6.94 -12.71 14.48
C ILE A 110 6.44 -12.88 15.93
N PRO A 111 6.83 -13.95 16.64
CA PRO A 111 6.57 -14.13 18.07
C PRO A 111 7.21 -13.02 18.93
N ASP A 112 6.63 -12.73 20.10
CA ASP A 112 7.19 -11.71 21.00
C ASP A 112 8.56 -12.09 21.57
N GLU A 113 8.85 -13.40 21.65
CA GLU A 113 10.15 -13.93 22.10
C GLU A 113 11.24 -13.59 21.09
N ASP A 114 11.01 -13.92 19.81
CA ASP A 114 11.91 -13.60 18.70
C ASP A 114 12.15 -12.09 18.56
N LEU A 115 11.13 -11.25 18.80
CA LEU A 115 11.31 -9.79 18.80
C LEU A 115 12.28 -9.33 19.89
N LYS A 116 12.16 -9.88 21.11
CA LYS A 116 13.06 -9.55 22.21
C LYS A 116 14.47 -10.06 21.96
N GLU A 117 14.61 -11.28 21.44
CA GLU A 117 15.90 -11.87 21.09
C GLU A 117 16.62 -11.07 19.99
N ALA A 118 15.86 -10.59 19.00
CA ALA A 118 16.36 -9.71 17.94
C ALA A 118 16.80 -8.32 18.44
N GLY A 119 16.44 -7.96 19.68
CA GLY A 119 16.80 -6.70 20.29
C GLY A 119 15.80 -5.56 20.08
N PHE A 120 14.57 -5.84 19.65
CA PHE A 120 13.51 -4.84 19.62
C PHE A 120 13.13 -4.44 21.06
N VAL A 121 13.22 -3.13 21.31
CA VAL A 121 12.76 -2.49 22.54
C VAL A 121 11.36 -1.92 22.31
N LYS A 122 10.41 -2.32 23.14
CA LYS A 122 9.02 -1.84 23.09
C LYS A 122 8.97 -0.35 23.42
N GLY A 123 8.22 0.43 22.64
CA GLY A 123 8.06 1.88 22.85
C GLY A 123 9.18 2.73 22.25
N GLU A 124 10.24 2.10 21.73
CA GLU A 124 11.27 2.79 20.98
C GLU A 124 10.79 3.05 19.55
N LYS A 125 11.21 4.19 18.97
CA LYS A 125 10.90 4.52 17.57
C LYS A 125 11.96 3.95 16.64
N TYR A 126 11.51 3.40 15.52
CA TYR A 126 12.39 2.82 14.51
C TYR A 126 12.24 3.56 13.19
N SER A 127 13.37 3.97 12.61
CA SER A 127 13.42 4.28 11.18
C SER A 127 13.36 2.97 10.41
N VAL A 128 12.59 2.94 9.33
CA VAL A 128 12.36 1.73 8.56
C VAL A 128 12.70 1.94 7.10
N ALA A 129 13.40 0.97 6.51
CA ALA A 129 13.66 0.90 5.09
C ALA A 129 13.33 -0.49 4.54
N ILE A 130 12.80 -0.59 3.32
CA ILE A 130 12.48 -1.88 2.67
C ILE A 130 13.38 -2.13 1.47
N SER A 131 13.62 -3.40 1.15
CA SER A 131 14.40 -3.78 -0.02
C SER A 131 13.76 -3.28 -1.32
N GLU A 132 14.57 -2.79 -2.26
CA GLU A 132 14.10 -2.39 -3.60
C GLU A 132 13.60 -3.59 -4.40
N GLN A 133 14.22 -4.74 -4.18
CA GLN A 133 13.97 -5.97 -4.89
C GLN A 133 13.21 -6.95 -4.02
N ALA A 134 12.37 -7.73 -4.69
CA ALA A 134 11.80 -8.94 -4.14
C ALA A 134 12.64 -10.12 -4.60
N TYR A 135 12.90 -11.04 -3.68
CA TYR A 135 13.71 -12.22 -3.90
C TYR A 135 12.76 -13.39 -4.08
N ASP A 136 12.76 -13.95 -5.29
CA ASP A 136 11.86 -15.01 -5.68
C ASP A 136 12.33 -16.33 -5.06
N ASN A 137 11.40 -17.12 -4.55
CA ASN A 137 11.70 -18.42 -3.94
C ASN A 137 11.02 -19.57 -4.68
N ASP A 138 9.93 -19.30 -5.39
CA ASP A 138 9.14 -20.21 -6.25
C ASP A 138 8.02 -19.37 -6.87
N GLY A 139 7.81 -19.41 -8.19
CA GLY A 139 7.24 -18.32 -9.01
C GLY A 139 5.87 -17.69 -8.70
N ASP A 140 5.17 -18.09 -7.63
CA ASP A 140 4.01 -17.36 -7.08
C ASP A 140 4.27 -16.75 -5.68
N THR A 141 5.49 -16.88 -5.17
CA THR A 141 5.94 -16.39 -3.87
C THR A 141 7.09 -15.40 -4.03
N ALA A 142 7.22 -14.49 -3.09
CA ALA A 142 8.31 -13.53 -3.09
C ALA A 142 8.66 -13.12 -1.67
N ILE A 143 9.94 -12.87 -1.41
CA ILE A 143 10.43 -12.41 -0.11
C ILE A 143 10.92 -10.97 -0.25
N MET A 144 10.49 -10.10 0.66
CA MET A 144 11.06 -8.76 0.80
C MET A 144 11.62 -8.56 2.20
N TYR A 145 12.65 -7.74 2.29
CA TYR A 145 13.37 -7.46 3.53
C TYR A 145 13.03 -6.05 4.03
N ALA A 146 13.01 -5.88 5.35
CA ALA A 146 12.95 -4.60 6.02
C ALA A 146 14.12 -4.46 6.98
N ARG A 147 14.71 -3.27 6.99
CA ARG A 147 15.74 -2.83 7.93
C ARG A 147 15.12 -1.84 8.90
N HIS A 148 15.27 -2.11 10.19
CA HIS A 148 14.79 -1.28 11.30
C HIS A 148 15.98 -0.70 12.04
N GLU A 149 16.00 0.61 12.23
CA GLU A 149 17.07 1.35 12.92
C GLU A 149 16.50 2.12 14.10
N GLY A 150 16.94 1.77 15.31
CA GLY A 150 16.50 2.38 16.56
C GLY A 150 17.49 2.03 17.68
N GLY A 151 17.69 2.94 18.64
CA GLY A 151 18.52 2.67 19.81
C GLY A 151 20.00 2.40 19.53
N GLY A 152 20.50 2.88 18.38
CA GLY A 152 21.85 2.56 17.90
C GLY A 152 22.02 1.13 17.39
N ARG A 153 20.92 0.40 17.14
CA ARG A 153 20.90 -0.96 16.61
C ARG A 153 20.25 -1.00 15.24
N THR A 154 20.64 -2.01 14.46
CA THR A 154 20.03 -2.32 13.18
C THR A 154 19.49 -3.75 13.24
N ILE A 155 18.19 -3.91 13.01
CA ILE A 155 17.50 -5.19 13.05
C ILE A 155 16.89 -5.45 11.67
N TYR A 156 17.00 -6.68 11.17
CA TYR A 156 16.45 -7.07 9.88
C TYR A 156 15.29 -8.03 10.06
N THR A 157 14.25 -7.84 9.25
CA THR A 157 13.11 -8.76 9.18
C THR A 157 12.78 -9.06 7.72
N ALA A 158 12.15 -10.19 7.46
CA ALA A 158 11.71 -10.59 6.13
C ALA A 158 10.24 -10.97 6.16
N VAL A 159 9.55 -10.67 5.05
CA VAL A 159 8.17 -11.06 4.84
C VAL A 159 8.08 -11.87 3.57
N ARG A 160 7.53 -13.08 3.67
CA ARG A 160 7.17 -13.92 2.52
C ARG A 160 5.76 -13.58 2.10
N PHE A 161 5.58 -13.30 0.82
CA PHE A 161 4.33 -13.03 0.18
C PHE A 161 3.97 -14.14 -0.80
N LYS A 162 2.68 -14.29 -1.07
CA LYS A 162 2.16 -15.11 -2.16
C LYS A 162 1.11 -14.34 -2.94
N PHE A 163 1.10 -14.55 -4.25
CA PHE A 163 0.20 -13.90 -5.17
C PHE A 163 -1.10 -14.71 -5.31
N TYR A 164 -2.22 -14.12 -4.90
CA TYR A 164 -3.57 -14.70 -4.97
C TYR A 164 -4.51 -13.75 -5.69
N ASP A 165 -5.21 -14.22 -6.73
CA ASP A 165 -6.27 -13.46 -7.41
C ASP A 165 -5.91 -12.00 -7.73
N ASN A 166 -4.70 -11.80 -8.28
CA ASN A 166 -4.11 -10.50 -8.60
C ASN A 166 -3.67 -9.63 -7.41
N LYS A 167 -3.47 -10.21 -6.22
CA LYS A 167 -3.03 -9.50 -5.02
C LYS A 167 -1.95 -10.27 -4.27
N TRP A 168 -0.92 -9.56 -3.82
CA TRP A 168 0.04 -10.10 -2.87
C TRP A 168 -0.57 -10.13 -1.46
N LYS A 169 -0.36 -11.24 -0.77
CA LYS A 169 -0.66 -11.37 0.66
C LYS A 169 0.55 -11.92 1.38
N ALA A 170 0.86 -11.34 2.55
CA ALA A 170 1.90 -11.85 3.43
C ALA A 170 1.45 -13.17 4.07
N LEU A 171 2.36 -14.14 4.05
CA LEU A 171 2.21 -15.49 4.59
C LEU A 171 2.99 -15.66 5.90
N GLU A 172 4.17 -15.07 5.98
CA GLU A 172 5.08 -15.27 7.09
C GLU A 172 5.96 -14.03 7.27
N HIS A 173 6.21 -13.65 8.52
CA HIS A 173 7.10 -12.56 8.90
C HIS A 173 8.04 -13.09 9.98
N TRP A 174 9.36 -12.99 9.76
CA TRP A 174 10.39 -13.47 10.67
C TRP A 174 11.54 -12.48 10.81
N VAL A 175 12.31 -12.62 11.89
CA VAL A 175 13.58 -11.91 12.09
C VAL A 175 14.66 -12.60 11.26
N VAL A 176 15.49 -11.81 10.59
CA VAL A 176 16.57 -12.31 9.73
C VAL A 176 17.89 -12.17 10.47
N SER A 177 18.70 -13.23 10.43
CA SER A 177 20.04 -13.20 11.01
C SER A 177 20.98 -12.26 10.22
N GLN A 178 21.96 -11.66 10.88
CA GLN A 178 22.92 -10.79 10.21
C GLN A 178 23.72 -11.55 9.13
N GLU A 179 24.04 -12.82 9.36
CA GLU A 179 24.73 -13.67 8.38
C GLU A 179 23.90 -13.89 7.10
N GLU A 180 22.58 -14.03 7.20
CA GLU A 180 21.71 -14.13 6.02
C GLU A 180 21.71 -12.82 5.22
N VAL A 181 21.70 -11.67 5.90
CA VAL A 181 21.76 -10.36 5.23
C VAL A 181 23.11 -10.13 4.55
N GLU A 182 24.20 -10.51 5.21
CA GLU A 182 25.56 -10.39 4.66
C GLU A 182 25.77 -11.30 3.44
N LYS A 183 25.17 -12.50 3.42
CA LYS A 183 25.16 -13.39 2.24
C LYS A 183 24.44 -12.78 1.04
N MET A 184 23.56 -11.80 1.25
CA MET A 184 22.83 -11.12 0.18
C MET A 184 23.49 -9.81 -0.27
N SER A 185 24.82 -9.69 -0.08
CA SER A 185 25.65 -8.53 -0.44
C SER A 185 25.15 -7.81 -1.71
N GLY A 186 24.50 -6.66 -1.54
CA GLY A 186 23.91 -5.90 -2.64
C GLY A 186 22.45 -5.47 -2.46
N ILE A 187 21.77 -5.86 -1.37
CA ILE A 187 20.40 -5.35 -1.09
C ILE A 187 20.45 -3.83 -0.91
N ARG A 188 19.71 -3.13 -1.77
CA ARG A 188 19.44 -1.70 -1.61
C ARG A 188 18.14 -1.53 -0.83
N PHE A 189 18.17 -0.65 0.16
CA PHE A 189 17.03 -0.33 0.99
C PHE A 189 16.54 1.09 0.68
N LEU A 190 15.22 1.24 0.57
CA LEU A 190 14.55 2.52 0.43
C LEU A 190 13.89 2.88 1.76
N GLU A 191 14.25 4.05 2.30
CA GLU A 191 13.59 4.57 3.50
C GLU A 191 12.10 4.78 3.25
N ILE A 192 11.29 4.20 4.11
CA ILE A 192 9.87 4.48 4.20
C ILE A 192 9.74 5.59 5.23
N LYS A 193 9.36 6.80 4.79
CA LYS A 193 9.06 7.89 5.73
C LYS A 193 7.87 7.50 6.59
N SER A 194 8.10 7.20 7.87
CA SER A 194 7.06 7.17 8.91
C SER A 194 6.64 8.58 9.32
#